data_AF-A0A8T3Y245-F1
#
_entry.id   AF-A0A8T3Y245-F1
#
_cell.length_a   1.000
_cell.length_b   1.000
_cell.length_c   1.000
_cell.angle_alpha   90.00
_cell.angle_beta   90.00
_cell.angle_gamma   90.00
#
_symmetry.space_group_name_H-M   'P 1'
#
loop_
_entity.id
_entity.type
_entity.pdbx_description
1 polymer ?
#
loop_
_entity_poly.entity_id
_entity_poly.type
_entity_poly.pdbx_seq_one_letter_code
_entity_poly.pdbx_strand_id
1 'polypeptide(L)'
;MMITRRNKRHSKVILEKSMDALGLRKDMKTNPRIMLSLLKEMKIDDFETTFLPMRDFFDEIISKPQQLRYMFNSIQQGIINKHPAIVDFAEVALARGWLKESRHVYRSAHITFLLERITVAMCNNHPFFMEIHDHIRAKERAYGFDSKHILRTCMRIVAVTHDMFDTAKIMSVDPAMIYFRISRGLGKSSFGKEELKKLCEDGELNYLEYKLLCPKKRGLSRALELLQINIYEAGITEYKRGLKTNSICAFELNEDVLRNPPRAQFKKGSVLPENVSDTFYESVVSKGNIFPTFSLSQRWVSLYGTWNMTFILGNMDELDLLFPKLFIPSLINAKTENAGGVRLISLWISVNNFFFRKCDRIRTVQGPRKKEVMARAWAEINKKYAFDLAKRETREDSNVLMEHYNRMFSRPIYNLFKLFIAFFR
;
A
#
# COMPACT_ATOMS: atom_id res chain seq x y z
N MET A 1 24.75 -13.61 2.20
CA MET A 1 24.13 -13.93 3.50
C MET A 1 24.61 -12.94 4.57
N MET A 2 24.10 -11.70 4.56
CA MET A 2 24.22 -10.73 5.65
C MET A 2 22.89 -9.96 5.73
N ILE A 3 21.82 -10.67 6.08
CA ILE A 3 20.91 -10.09 7.07
C ILE A 3 21.79 -10.02 8.30
N THR A 4 22.16 -8.83 8.77
CA THR A 4 22.84 -8.69 10.07
C THR A 4 22.03 -9.59 11.01
N ARG A 5 22.63 -10.67 11.55
CA ARG A 5 21.95 -11.57 12.50
C ARG A 5 21.74 -10.79 13.79
N ARG A 6 20.92 -9.76 13.73
CA ARG A 6 20.33 -9.11 14.87
C ARG A 6 19.55 -10.21 15.54
N ASN A 7 19.94 -10.54 16.77
CA ASN A 7 19.34 -11.65 17.48
C ASN A 7 17.82 -11.43 17.49
N LYS A 8 17.04 -12.39 16.99
CA LYS A 8 15.57 -12.30 16.95
C LYS A 8 15.01 -11.95 18.34
N ARG A 9 15.68 -12.39 19.40
CA ARG A 9 15.37 -12.02 20.79
C ARG A 9 15.50 -10.52 21.05
N HIS A 10 16.56 -9.89 20.57
CA HIS A 10 16.77 -8.46 20.73
C HIS A 10 15.76 -7.64 19.91
N SER A 11 15.49 -8.02 18.66
CA SER A 11 14.44 -7.39 17.85
C SER A 11 13.07 -7.50 18.52
N LYS A 12 12.77 -8.66 19.12
CA LYS A 12 11.54 -8.87 19.88
C LYS A 12 11.42 -7.88 21.05
N VAL A 13 12.49 -7.74 21.84
CA VAL A 13 12.52 -6.81 22.98
C VAL A 13 12.34 -5.35 22.55
N ILE A 14 12.97 -4.93 21.45
CA ILE A 14 12.78 -3.58 20.89
C ILE A 14 11.31 -3.37 20.56
N LEU A 15 10.69 -4.29 19.83
CA LEU A 15 9.29 -4.12 19.41
C LEU A 15 8.31 -4.18 20.57
N GLU A 16 8.52 -5.03 21.57
CA GLU A 16 7.68 -5.06 22.78
C GLU A 16 7.74 -3.70 23.49
N LYS A 17 8.95 -3.16 23.72
CA LYS A 17 9.12 -1.82 24.30
C LYS A 17 8.49 -0.72 23.45
N SER A 18 8.60 -0.80 22.12
CA SER A 18 7.99 0.17 21.20
C SER A 18 6.47 0.13 21.25
N MET A 19 5.88 -1.06 21.29
CA MET A 19 4.44 -1.23 21.43
C MET A 19 3.94 -0.70 22.77
N ASP A 20 4.65 -1.01 23.87
CA ASP A 20 4.32 -0.49 25.20
C ASP A 20 4.41 1.05 25.24
N ALA A 21 5.46 1.64 24.69
CA ALA A 21 5.61 3.10 24.60
C ALA A 21 4.51 3.79 23.76
N LEU A 22 3.90 3.05 22.83
CA LEU A 22 2.78 3.49 22.01
C LEU A 22 1.40 3.21 22.66
N GLY A 23 1.35 2.55 23.81
CA GLY A 23 0.10 2.14 24.47
C GLY A 23 -0.60 0.94 23.81
N LEU A 24 0.09 0.19 22.95
CA LEU A 24 -0.47 -0.95 22.20
C LEU A 24 -0.36 -2.24 23.01
N ARG A 25 -1.23 -2.38 24.03
CA ARG A 25 -1.24 -3.53 24.94
C ARG A 25 -1.79 -4.80 24.27
N LYS A 26 -1.29 -5.97 24.68
CA LYS A 26 -1.69 -7.28 24.11
C LYS A 26 -3.15 -7.66 24.38
N ASP A 27 -3.77 -7.10 25.42
CA ASP A 27 -5.17 -7.30 25.81
C ASP A 27 -6.12 -6.26 25.19
N MET A 28 -5.60 -5.37 24.35
CA MET A 28 -6.40 -4.34 23.69
C MET A 28 -7.49 -4.99 22.82
N LYS A 29 -8.69 -4.43 22.93
CA LYS A 29 -9.84 -4.79 22.10
C LYS A 29 -10.26 -3.62 21.22
N THR A 30 -10.94 -3.93 20.13
CA THR A 30 -11.65 -2.93 19.34
C THR A 30 -12.77 -2.31 20.17
N ASN A 31 -13.12 -1.06 19.87
CA ASN A 31 -14.26 -0.37 20.43
C ASN A 31 -15.37 -0.28 19.35
N PRO A 32 -16.55 -0.88 19.58
CA PRO A 32 -17.63 -0.89 18.60
C PRO A 32 -18.09 0.50 18.12
N ARG A 33 -18.09 1.51 19.01
CA ARG A 33 -18.44 2.90 18.63
C ARG A 33 -17.41 3.52 17.70
N ILE A 34 -16.12 3.25 17.95
CA ILE A 34 -15.05 3.68 17.05
C ILE A 34 -15.18 2.96 15.71
N MET A 35 -15.47 1.67 15.71
CA MET A 35 -15.62 0.89 14.47
C MET A 35 -16.79 1.38 13.61
N LEU A 36 -17.94 1.69 14.21
CA LEU A 36 -19.05 2.33 13.50
C LEU A 36 -18.65 3.69 12.91
N SER A 37 -17.94 4.51 13.69
CA SER A 37 -17.42 5.80 13.21
C SER A 37 -16.45 5.61 12.02
N LEU A 38 -15.60 4.58 12.07
CA LEU A 38 -14.66 4.27 10.99
C LEU A 38 -15.38 3.82 9.73
N LEU A 39 -16.40 2.96 9.84
CA LEU A 39 -17.20 2.54 8.69
C LEU A 39 -17.90 3.73 8.03
N LYS A 40 -18.44 4.66 8.81
CA LYS A 40 -19.03 5.91 8.31
C LYS A 40 -18.04 6.81 7.59
N GLU A 41 -16.85 6.99 8.16
CA GLU A 41 -15.78 7.77 7.52
C GLU A 41 -15.30 7.12 6.22
N MET A 42 -15.22 5.78 6.18
CA MET A 42 -14.86 5.01 4.99
C MET A 42 -16.00 4.88 3.97
N LYS A 43 -17.22 5.34 4.32
CA LYS A 43 -18.46 5.20 3.52
C LYS A 43 -18.87 3.74 3.26
N ILE A 44 -18.65 2.87 4.24
CA ILE A 44 -18.97 1.43 4.20
C ILE A 44 -20.08 1.08 5.22
N ASP A 45 -20.61 2.07 5.94
CA ASP A 45 -21.64 1.84 6.97
C ASP A 45 -23.00 1.38 6.42
N ASP A 46 -23.28 1.65 5.15
CA ASP A 46 -24.47 1.19 4.42
C ASP A 46 -24.13 0.21 3.29
N PHE A 47 -22.96 -0.43 3.36
CA PHE A 47 -22.54 -1.42 2.37
C PHE A 47 -23.23 -2.76 2.61
N GLU A 48 -23.96 -3.24 1.61
CA GLU A 48 -24.58 -4.56 1.60
C GLU A 48 -23.75 -5.53 0.76
N THR A 49 -23.47 -6.72 1.30
CA THR A 49 -22.69 -7.75 0.62
C THR A 49 -23.39 -9.11 0.69
N THR A 50 -23.30 -9.86 -0.41
CA THR A 50 -23.75 -11.26 -0.45
C THR A 50 -22.73 -12.21 0.18
N PHE A 51 -21.51 -11.74 0.45
CA PHE A 51 -20.43 -12.53 1.02
C PHE A 51 -20.59 -12.64 2.54
N LEU A 52 -21.27 -13.71 2.97
CA LEU A 52 -21.63 -13.98 4.36
C LEU A 52 -20.51 -13.70 5.40
N PRO A 53 -19.25 -14.16 5.22
CA PRO A 53 -18.20 -13.92 6.21
C PRO A 53 -17.94 -12.43 6.47
N MET A 54 -18.09 -11.58 5.46
CA MET A 54 -17.88 -10.14 5.60
C MET A 54 -19.12 -9.41 6.12
N ARG A 55 -20.33 -9.87 5.74
CA ARG A 55 -21.57 -9.37 6.34
C ARG A 55 -21.57 -9.60 7.85
N ASP A 56 -21.32 -10.85 8.26
CA ASP A 56 -21.28 -11.22 9.67
C ASP A 56 -20.19 -10.43 10.42
N PHE A 57 -19.02 -10.23 9.80
CA PHE A 57 -17.95 -9.40 10.36
C PHE A 57 -18.37 -7.94 10.59
N PHE A 58 -19.06 -7.30 9.63
CA PHE A 58 -19.51 -5.91 9.75
C PHE A 58 -20.56 -5.74 10.85
N ASP A 59 -21.49 -6.69 10.99
CA ASP A 59 -22.47 -6.70 12.08
C ASP A 59 -21.79 -6.90 13.43
N GLU A 60 -20.81 -7.82 13.47
CA GLU A 60 -20.12 -8.19 14.69
C GLU A 60 -19.25 -7.07 15.25
N ILE A 61 -18.49 -6.38 14.39
CA ILE A 61 -17.48 -5.41 14.80
C ILE A 61 -18.08 -4.14 15.41
N ILE A 62 -19.33 -3.81 15.06
CA ILE A 62 -20.10 -2.68 15.63
C ILE A 62 -20.97 -3.10 16.82
N SER A 63 -21.08 -4.40 17.09
CA SER A 63 -21.88 -4.94 18.19
C SER A 63 -21.05 -5.35 19.40
N LYS A 64 -19.87 -5.95 19.19
CA LYS A 64 -19.01 -6.43 20.29
C LYS A 64 -17.51 -6.14 20.08
N PRO A 65 -16.77 -5.87 21.18
CA PRO A 65 -15.31 -5.73 21.14
C PRO A 65 -14.60 -6.99 20.62
N GLN A 66 -13.64 -6.80 19.72
CA GLN A 66 -12.81 -7.85 19.11
C GLN A 66 -11.38 -7.81 19.65
N GLN A 67 -10.76 -8.97 19.86
CA GLN A 67 -9.39 -9.05 20.38
C GLN A 67 -8.35 -8.64 19.32
N LEU A 68 -7.45 -7.70 19.65
CA LEU A 68 -6.39 -7.26 18.73
C LEU A 68 -5.07 -8.06 18.87
N ARG A 69 -4.97 -8.92 19.89
CA ARG A 69 -3.75 -9.69 20.20
C ARG A 69 -3.17 -10.43 18.99
N TYR A 70 -4.02 -11.09 18.21
CA TYR A 70 -3.58 -11.90 17.06
C TYR A 70 -2.98 -11.03 15.96
N MET A 71 -3.62 -9.89 15.65
CA MET A 71 -3.10 -8.91 14.70
C MET A 71 -1.75 -8.35 15.17
N PHE A 72 -1.63 -7.93 16.42
CA PHE A 72 -0.37 -7.40 16.96
C PHE A 72 0.76 -8.41 16.94
N ASN A 73 0.51 -9.66 17.36
CA ASN A 73 1.50 -10.73 17.30
C ASN A 73 1.96 -10.98 15.86
N SER A 74 1.02 -11.01 14.92
CA SER A 74 1.32 -11.17 13.49
C SER A 74 2.21 -10.04 12.98
N ILE A 75 1.85 -8.78 13.25
CA ILE A 75 2.65 -7.61 12.86
C ILE A 75 4.06 -7.70 13.41
N GLN A 76 4.20 -8.02 14.70
CA GLN A 76 5.49 -8.14 15.35
C GLN A 76 6.35 -9.23 14.70
N GLN A 77 5.77 -10.40 14.41
CA GLN A 77 6.47 -11.48 13.72
C GLN A 77 6.91 -11.08 12.30
N GLY A 78 6.06 -10.39 11.55
CA GLY A 78 6.38 -9.90 10.22
C GLY A 78 7.54 -8.92 10.23
N ILE A 79 7.51 -7.96 11.15
CA ILE A 79 8.59 -7.00 11.31
C ILE A 79 9.91 -7.72 11.63
N ILE A 80 9.92 -8.62 12.61
CA ILE A 80 11.13 -9.36 13.03
C ILE A 80 11.71 -10.20 11.89
N ASN A 81 10.86 -10.87 11.13
CA ASN A 81 11.30 -11.83 10.13
C ASN A 81 11.61 -11.20 8.77
N LYS A 82 10.97 -10.09 8.42
CA LYS A 82 10.95 -9.55 7.05
C LYS A 82 11.35 -8.08 6.92
N HIS A 83 11.25 -7.28 7.98
CA HIS A 83 11.41 -5.81 7.89
C HIS A 83 12.41 -5.25 8.91
N PRO A 84 13.71 -5.56 8.78
CA PRO A 84 14.73 -5.16 9.76
C PRO A 84 14.89 -3.63 9.90
N ALA A 85 14.66 -2.86 8.84
CA ALA A 85 14.72 -1.39 8.89
C ALA A 85 13.71 -0.77 9.88
N ILE A 86 12.55 -1.41 10.05
CA ILE A 86 11.54 -0.98 11.01
C ILE A 86 12.04 -1.21 12.44
N VAL A 87 12.76 -2.31 12.71
CA VAL A 87 13.38 -2.58 14.01
C VAL A 87 14.47 -1.56 14.32
N ASP A 88 15.33 -1.26 13.33
CA ASP A 88 16.39 -0.25 13.47
C ASP A 88 15.79 1.12 13.81
N PHE A 89 14.70 1.50 13.14
CA PHE A 89 14.02 2.77 13.44
C PHE A 89 13.34 2.74 14.82
N ALA A 90 12.68 1.65 15.17
CA ALA A 90 12.01 1.49 16.46
C ALA A 90 12.99 1.67 17.64
N GLU A 91 14.21 1.16 17.52
CA GLU A 91 15.26 1.36 18.51
C GLU A 91 15.69 2.82 18.63
N VAL A 92 15.94 3.50 17.51
CA VAL A 92 16.28 4.93 17.51
C VAL A 92 15.14 5.77 18.10
N ALA A 93 13.89 5.43 17.75
CA ALA A 93 12.71 6.12 18.25
C ALA A 93 12.51 5.93 19.76
N LEU A 94 12.81 4.73 20.29
CA LEU A 94 12.83 4.48 21.73
C LEU A 94 13.92 5.28 22.43
N ALA A 95 15.16 5.21 21.94
CA ALA A 95 16.30 5.93 22.53
C ALA A 95 16.07 7.45 22.57
N ARG A 96 15.31 8.00 21.61
CA ARG A 96 14.98 9.42 21.53
C ARG A 96 13.64 9.80 22.16
N GLY A 97 12.93 8.87 22.77
CA GLY A 97 11.63 9.12 23.42
C GLY A 97 10.56 9.64 22.46
N TRP A 98 10.60 9.23 21.19
CA TRP A 98 9.67 9.67 20.14
C TRP A 98 8.35 8.91 20.16
N LEU A 99 8.34 7.68 20.66
CA LEU A 99 7.16 6.85 20.76
C LEU A 99 6.37 7.24 22.02
N LYS A 100 5.11 7.63 21.82
CA LYS A 100 4.19 8.00 22.90
C LYS A 100 2.79 7.53 22.56
N GLU A 101 2.07 7.12 23.59
CA GLU A 101 0.63 6.85 23.50
C GLU A 101 -0.11 8.10 23.01
N SER A 102 -1.10 7.87 22.15
CA SER A 102 -2.03 8.92 21.74
C SER A 102 -3.34 8.29 21.27
N ARG A 103 -4.42 9.07 21.32
CA ARG A 103 -5.71 8.69 20.71
C ARG A 103 -5.59 8.30 19.24
N HIS A 104 -4.62 8.88 18.52
CA HIS A 104 -4.39 8.60 17.11
C HIS A 104 -3.74 7.24 16.90
N VAL A 105 -2.78 6.85 17.75
CA VAL A 105 -2.21 5.50 17.75
C VAL A 105 -3.27 4.45 18.09
N TYR A 106 -4.10 4.73 19.12
CA TYR A 106 -5.21 3.86 19.49
C TYR A 106 -6.20 3.68 18.32
N ARG A 107 -6.55 4.77 17.64
CA ARG A 107 -7.41 4.74 16.45
C ARG A 107 -6.75 4.02 15.27
N SER A 108 -5.45 4.22 15.02
CA SER A 108 -4.70 3.52 13.98
C SER A 108 -4.79 2.01 14.15
N ALA A 109 -4.74 1.49 15.38
CA ALA A 109 -4.90 0.06 15.62
C ALA A 109 -6.28 -0.47 15.17
N HIS A 110 -7.35 0.31 15.36
CA HIS A 110 -8.69 -0.05 14.88
C HIS A 110 -8.76 -0.03 13.36
N ILE A 111 -8.17 0.99 12.74
CA ILE A 111 -8.10 1.11 11.28
C ILE A 111 -7.28 -0.05 10.69
N THR A 112 -6.14 -0.41 11.27
CA THR A 112 -5.33 -1.56 10.82
C THR A 112 -6.15 -2.85 10.87
N PHE A 113 -6.93 -3.06 11.94
CA PHE A 113 -7.78 -4.24 12.08
C PHE A 113 -8.87 -4.27 11.00
N LEU A 114 -9.58 -3.17 10.80
CA LEU A 114 -10.63 -3.07 9.79
C LEU A 114 -10.06 -3.23 8.35
N LEU A 115 -8.95 -2.54 8.06
CA LEU A 115 -8.28 -2.62 6.75
C LEU A 115 -7.78 -4.03 6.45
N GLU A 116 -7.20 -4.74 7.42
CA GLU A 116 -6.76 -6.12 7.22
C GLU A 116 -7.92 -7.01 6.77
N ARG A 117 -9.04 -6.94 7.49
CA ARG A 117 -10.21 -7.81 7.26
C ARG A 117 -10.83 -7.57 5.88
N ILE A 118 -11.02 -6.30 5.50
CA ILE A 118 -11.53 -5.93 4.16
C ILE A 118 -10.51 -6.33 3.08
N THR A 119 -9.22 -5.99 3.27
CA THR A 119 -8.18 -6.24 2.26
C THR A 119 -8.04 -7.74 1.97
N VAL A 120 -7.92 -8.57 3.00
CA VAL A 120 -7.72 -10.01 2.82
C VAL A 120 -8.96 -10.66 2.21
N ALA A 121 -10.18 -10.20 2.54
CA ALA A 121 -11.40 -10.67 1.90
C ALA A 121 -11.43 -10.30 0.41
N MET A 122 -11.09 -9.06 0.06
CA MET A 122 -10.96 -8.63 -1.34
C MET A 122 -9.90 -9.45 -2.10
N CYS A 123 -8.77 -9.79 -1.46
CA CYS A 123 -7.73 -10.61 -2.08
C CYS A 123 -8.18 -12.05 -2.36
N ASN A 124 -9.04 -12.61 -1.52
CA ASN A 124 -9.42 -14.03 -1.57
C ASN A 124 -10.78 -14.29 -2.21
N ASN A 125 -11.63 -13.28 -2.37
CA ASN A 125 -12.96 -13.41 -2.94
C ASN A 125 -13.20 -12.34 -4.02
N HIS A 126 -13.32 -12.77 -5.28
CA HIS A 126 -13.51 -11.84 -6.40
C HIS A 126 -14.90 -11.18 -6.41
N PRO A 127 -16.02 -11.90 -6.19
CA PRO A 127 -17.33 -11.26 -6.02
C PRO A 127 -17.35 -10.16 -4.94
N PHE A 128 -16.81 -10.43 -3.75
CA PHE A 128 -16.70 -9.43 -2.68
C PHE A 128 -15.84 -8.22 -3.08
N PHE A 129 -14.71 -8.48 -3.77
CA PHE A 129 -13.90 -7.40 -4.34
C PHE A 129 -14.73 -6.50 -5.26
N MET A 130 -15.60 -7.07 -6.09
CA MET A 130 -16.45 -6.33 -7.01
C MET A 130 -17.50 -5.50 -6.28
N GLU A 131 -18.18 -6.09 -5.30
CA GLU A 131 -19.19 -5.41 -4.49
C GLU A 131 -18.60 -4.19 -3.77
N ILE A 132 -17.46 -4.34 -3.08
CA ILE A 132 -16.77 -3.22 -2.41
C ILE A 132 -16.32 -2.17 -3.42
N HIS A 133 -15.72 -2.60 -4.54
CA HIS A 133 -15.28 -1.68 -5.58
C HIS A 133 -16.44 -0.82 -6.09
N ASP A 134 -17.54 -1.45 -6.49
CA ASP A 134 -18.68 -0.77 -7.08
C ASP A 134 -19.41 0.13 -6.06
N HIS A 135 -19.44 -0.27 -4.78
CA HIS A 135 -19.94 0.55 -3.67
C HIS A 135 -19.14 1.84 -3.50
N ILE A 136 -17.80 1.75 -3.37
CA ILE A 136 -16.94 2.93 -3.23
C ILE A 136 -17.08 3.85 -4.47
N ARG A 137 -17.13 3.27 -5.69
CA ARG A 137 -17.37 4.06 -6.91
C ARG A 137 -18.72 4.78 -6.88
N ALA A 138 -19.76 4.17 -6.30
CA ALA A 138 -21.05 4.83 -6.12
C ALA A 138 -20.96 6.00 -5.13
N LYS A 139 -20.20 5.83 -4.04
CA LYS A 139 -19.94 6.91 -3.08
C LYS A 139 -19.17 8.07 -3.70
N GLU A 140 -18.13 7.80 -4.48
CA GLU A 140 -17.40 8.84 -5.22
C GLU A 140 -18.30 9.60 -6.20
N ARG A 141 -19.19 8.90 -6.92
CA ARG A 141 -20.19 9.54 -7.79
C ARG A 141 -21.14 10.44 -7.02
N ALA A 142 -21.53 10.08 -5.80
CA ALA A 142 -22.36 10.93 -4.94
C ALA A 142 -21.68 12.25 -4.56
N TYR A 143 -20.35 12.27 -4.47
CA TYR A 143 -19.56 13.51 -4.35
C TYR A 143 -19.26 14.19 -5.71
N GLY A 144 -19.79 13.65 -6.81
CA GLY A 144 -19.63 14.21 -8.14
C GLY A 144 -18.33 13.82 -8.85
N PHE A 145 -17.67 12.73 -8.44
CA PHE A 145 -16.50 12.21 -9.14
C PHE A 145 -16.91 11.06 -10.06
N ASP A 146 -16.72 11.26 -11.36
CA ASP A 146 -17.08 10.26 -12.38
C ASP A 146 -15.89 9.98 -13.30
N SER A 147 -15.43 8.73 -13.34
CA SER A 147 -14.33 8.31 -14.22
C SER A 147 -14.63 8.51 -15.70
N LYS A 148 -15.91 8.61 -16.10
CA LYS A 148 -16.30 8.94 -17.47
C LYS A 148 -15.89 10.36 -17.90
N HIS A 149 -15.63 11.25 -16.95
CA HIS A 149 -15.24 12.64 -17.20
C HIS A 149 -13.88 12.95 -16.56
N ILE A 150 -12.82 12.27 -17.01
CA ILE A 150 -11.50 12.27 -16.35
C ILE A 150 -10.91 13.66 -16.07
N LEU A 151 -11.04 14.62 -17.00
CA LEU A 151 -10.55 15.98 -16.81
C LEU A 151 -11.35 16.73 -15.74
N ARG A 152 -12.68 16.62 -15.79
CA ARG A 152 -13.59 17.24 -14.81
C ARG A 152 -13.36 16.66 -13.42
N THR A 153 -13.20 15.34 -13.34
CA THR A 153 -12.90 14.61 -12.11
C THR A 153 -11.53 15.02 -11.55
N CYS A 154 -10.50 15.11 -12.38
CA CYS A 154 -9.19 15.61 -11.98
C CYS A 154 -9.29 17.03 -11.38
N MET A 155 -9.93 17.97 -12.08
CA MET A 155 -10.09 19.35 -11.58
C MET A 155 -10.86 19.41 -10.25
N ARG A 156 -11.88 18.58 -10.07
CA ARG A 156 -12.61 18.48 -8.79
C ARG A 156 -11.76 17.90 -7.68
N ILE A 157 -10.96 16.88 -7.96
CA ILE A 157 -10.06 16.29 -6.96
C ILE A 157 -9.02 17.32 -6.54
N VAL A 158 -8.40 18.05 -7.47
CA VAL A 158 -7.48 19.17 -7.16
C VAL A 158 -8.14 20.20 -6.25
N ALA A 159 -9.40 20.54 -6.52
CA ALA A 159 -10.16 21.49 -5.71
C ALA A 159 -10.47 20.98 -4.29
N VAL A 160 -10.45 19.67 -4.05
CA VAL A 160 -10.69 19.06 -2.73
C VAL A 160 -9.40 18.80 -1.98
N THR A 161 -8.37 18.29 -2.65
CA THR A 161 -7.10 17.92 -2.02
C THR A 161 -6.19 19.13 -1.80
N HIS A 162 -6.26 20.13 -2.69
CA HIS A 162 -5.32 21.25 -2.79
C HIS A 162 -3.86 20.82 -2.93
N ASP A 163 -3.61 19.56 -3.33
CA ASP A 163 -2.28 18.99 -3.48
C ASP A 163 -2.24 18.10 -4.74
N MET A 164 -1.26 18.37 -5.61
CA MET A 164 -1.12 17.67 -6.89
C MET A 164 -0.66 16.22 -6.73
N PHE A 165 0.13 15.92 -5.69
CA PHE A 165 0.56 14.57 -5.40
C PHE A 165 -0.62 13.71 -4.92
N ASP A 166 -1.43 14.24 -4.00
CA ASP A 166 -2.65 13.55 -3.53
C ASP A 166 -3.63 13.30 -4.68
N THR A 167 -3.80 14.31 -5.55
CA THR A 167 -4.61 14.19 -6.77
C THR A 167 -4.11 13.06 -7.67
N ALA A 168 -2.80 13.02 -7.93
CA ALA A 168 -2.20 11.99 -8.78
C ALA A 168 -2.34 10.59 -8.15
N LYS A 169 -2.24 10.46 -6.82
CA LYS A 169 -2.47 9.19 -6.13
C LYS A 169 -3.90 8.70 -6.25
N ILE A 170 -4.89 9.56 -6.03
CA ILE A 170 -6.30 9.18 -6.20
C ILE A 170 -6.56 8.71 -7.64
N MET A 171 -6.07 9.47 -8.62
CA MET A 171 -6.30 9.17 -10.04
C MET A 171 -5.55 7.94 -10.57
N SER A 172 -4.44 7.54 -9.94
CA SER A 172 -3.57 6.47 -10.47
C SER A 172 -3.86 5.08 -9.92
N VAL A 173 -4.52 4.96 -8.76
CA VAL A 173 -4.79 3.65 -8.14
C VAL A 173 -6.02 2.98 -8.76
N ASP A 174 -7.03 3.75 -9.16
CA ASP A 174 -8.26 3.25 -9.80
C ASP A 174 -8.02 2.41 -11.07
N PRO A 175 -7.22 2.88 -12.06
CA PRO A 175 -6.90 2.08 -13.23
C PRO A 175 -6.27 0.73 -12.90
N ALA A 176 -5.47 0.66 -11.84
CA ALA A 176 -4.83 -0.58 -11.40
C ALA A 176 -5.84 -1.54 -10.73
N MET A 177 -6.84 -1.01 -10.03
CA MET A 177 -7.95 -1.81 -9.48
C MET A 177 -8.86 -2.36 -10.59
N ILE A 178 -9.13 -1.56 -11.61
CA ILE A 178 -9.87 -1.99 -12.82
C ILE A 178 -9.10 -3.12 -13.53
N TYR A 179 -7.77 -2.98 -13.67
CA TYR A 179 -6.92 -4.05 -14.19
C TYR A 179 -7.05 -5.35 -13.36
N PHE A 180 -7.00 -5.26 -12.02
CA PHE A 180 -7.17 -6.43 -11.14
C PHE A 180 -8.56 -7.06 -11.27
N ARG A 181 -9.61 -6.24 -11.31
CA ARG A 181 -10.99 -6.67 -11.55
C ARG A 181 -11.08 -7.58 -12.77
N ILE A 182 -10.66 -7.05 -13.92
CA ILE A 182 -10.87 -7.71 -15.20
C ILE A 182 -10.02 -8.97 -15.32
N SER A 183 -8.73 -8.89 -14.97
CA SER A 183 -7.84 -10.04 -15.05
C SER A 183 -8.26 -11.18 -14.11
N ARG A 184 -8.81 -10.88 -12.93
CA ARG A 184 -9.35 -11.91 -12.02
C ARG A 184 -10.64 -12.53 -12.55
N GLY A 185 -11.57 -11.72 -13.05
CA GLY A 185 -12.84 -12.20 -13.59
C GLY A 185 -12.67 -13.11 -14.82
N LEU A 186 -11.74 -12.75 -15.70
CA LEU A 186 -11.41 -13.54 -16.88
C LEU A 186 -10.45 -14.72 -16.60
N GLY A 187 -9.90 -14.80 -15.38
CA GLY A 187 -9.02 -15.89 -14.95
C GLY A 187 -7.71 -16.03 -15.73
N LYS A 188 -7.26 -14.96 -16.41
CA LYS A 188 -6.08 -14.96 -17.27
C LYS A 188 -5.08 -13.88 -16.86
N SER A 189 -3.80 -14.22 -16.95
CA SER A 189 -2.69 -13.30 -16.63
C SER A 189 -2.30 -12.36 -17.76
N SER A 190 -2.66 -12.71 -18.99
CA SER A 190 -2.31 -11.98 -20.20
C SER A 190 -3.35 -12.26 -21.27
N PHE A 191 -3.67 -11.25 -22.06
CA PHE A 191 -4.60 -11.36 -23.17
C PHE A 191 -3.89 -11.08 -24.48
N GLY A 192 -4.29 -11.79 -25.54
CA GLY A 192 -3.89 -11.42 -26.90
C GLY A 192 -4.53 -10.09 -27.30
N LYS A 193 -3.91 -9.34 -28.21
CA LYS A 193 -4.50 -8.10 -28.73
C LYS A 193 -5.86 -8.34 -29.38
N GLU A 194 -5.98 -9.40 -30.17
CA GLU A 194 -7.24 -9.77 -30.84
C GLU A 194 -8.32 -10.20 -29.85
N GLU A 195 -7.95 -10.89 -28.77
CA GLU A 195 -8.88 -11.27 -27.69
C GLU A 195 -9.43 -10.02 -26.98
N LEU A 196 -8.58 -9.07 -26.62
CA LEU A 196 -9.02 -7.81 -26.01
C LEU A 196 -9.86 -6.97 -26.96
N LYS A 197 -9.51 -6.97 -28.25
CA LYS A 197 -10.26 -6.25 -29.27
C LYS A 197 -11.67 -6.81 -29.38
N LYS A 198 -11.80 -8.14 -29.43
CA LYS A 198 -13.10 -8.82 -29.44
C LYS A 198 -13.92 -8.51 -28.18
N LEU A 199 -13.32 -8.59 -27.00
CA LEU A 199 -14.00 -8.21 -25.75
C LEU A 199 -14.46 -6.73 -25.74
N CYS A 200 -13.70 -5.84 -26.38
CA CYS A 200 -14.10 -4.44 -26.54
C CYS A 200 -15.22 -4.25 -27.56
N GLU A 201 -15.22 -5.02 -28.65
CA GLU A 201 -16.26 -5.03 -29.69
C GLU A 201 -17.57 -5.63 -29.17
N ASP A 202 -17.48 -6.68 -28.34
CA ASP A 202 -18.61 -7.36 -27.70
C ASP A 202 -19.21 -6.53 -26.52
N GLY A 203 -18.61 -5.40 -26.16
CA GLY A 203 -19.07 -4.52 -25.07
C GLY A 203 -18.68 -4.98 -23.66
N GLU A 204 -17.92 -6.08 -23.54
CA GLU A 204 -17.40 -6.59 -22.26
C GLU A 204 -16.30 -5.70 -21.66
N LEU A 205 -15.62 -4.91 -22.50
CA LEU A 205 -14.63 -3.91 -22.10
C LEU A 205 -14.91 -2.56 -22.74
N ASN A 206 -14.71 -1.48 -21.99
CA ASN A 206 -14.62 -0.15 -22.59
C ASN A 206 -13.22 0.11 -23.16
N TYR A 207 -13.07 1.17 -23.97
CA TYR A 207 -11.81 1.50 -24.63
C TYR A 207 -10.63 1.74 -23.65
N LEU A 208 -10.88 2.33 -22.48
CA LEU A 208 -9.84 2.58 -21.48
C LEU A 208 -9.38 1.26 -20.83
N GLU A 209 -10.31 0.35 -20.56
CA GLU A 209 -10.03 -0.99 -20.06
C GLU A 209 -9.24 -1.82 -21.07
N TYR A 210 -9.66 -1.81 -22.33
CA TYR A 210 -8.92 -2.37 -23.46
C TYR A 210 -7.48 -1.86 -23.48
N LYS A 211 -7.28 -0.53 -23.39
CA LYS A 211 -5.95 0.09 -23.38
C LYS A 211 -5.11 -0.31 -22.17
N LEU A 212 -5.71 -0.48 -20.98
CA LEU A 212 -5.01 -0.91 -19.77
C LEU A 212 -4.53 -2.36 -19.86
N LEU A 213 -5.31 -3.23 -20.51
CA LEU A 213 -5.03 -4.66 -20.64
C LEU A 213 -4.11 -5.00 -21.82
N CYS A 214 -4.03 -4.10 -22.82
CA CYS A 214 -3.25 -4.33 -24.03
C CYS A 214 -1.76 -4.60 -23.75
N PRO A 215 -1.21 -5.76 -24.18
CA PRO A 215 0.20 -6.07 -24.00
C PRO A 215 1.09 -5.17 -24.85
N LYS A 216 2.20 -4.68 -24.27
CA LYS A 216 3.22 -3.89 -24.96
C LYS A 216 4.41 -4.72 -25.44
N LYS A 217 5.13 -4.17 -26.42
CA LYS A 217 6.33 -4.78 -27.06
C LYS A 217 7.50 -5.06 -26.10
N ARG A 218 7.54 -4.47 -24.89
CA ARG A 218 8.70 -4.51 -23.98
C ARG A 218 8.59 -5.50 -22.81
N GLY A 219 7.55 -6.33 -22.73
CA GLY A 219 7.45 -7.40 -21.72
C GLY A 219 7.24 -6.96 -20.26
N LEU A 220 7.34 -5.66 -19.93
CA LEU A 220 6.94 -5.13 -18.63
C LEU A 220 5.41 -5.08 -18.53
N SER A 221 4.83 -5.58 -17.43
CA SER A 221 3.39 -5.45 -17.22
C SER A 221 3.00 -4.00 -16.91
N ARG A 222 1.78 -3.60 -17.30
CA ARG A 222 1.24 -2.26 -17.06
C ARG A 222 1.24 -1.87 -15.58
N ALA A 223 0.97 -2.84 -14.70
CA ALA A 223 0.98 -2.66 -13.25
C ALA A 223 2.38 -2.27 -12.73
N LEU A 224 3.45 -2.73 -13.35
CA LEU A 224 4.82 -2.40 -12.95
C LEU A 224 5.24 -1.01 -13.42
N GLU A 225 4.83 -0.58 -14.61
CA GLU A 225 5.03 0.80 -15.07
C GLU A 225 4.32 1.79 -14.11
N LEU A 226 3.08 1.48 -13.73
CA LEU A 226 2.32 2.28 -12.76
C LEU A 226 3.02 2.31 -11.39
N LEU A 227 3.56 1.18 -10.94
CA LEU A 227 4.34 1.11 -9.71
C LEU A 227 5.58 2.00 -9.79
N GLN A 228 6.35 1.93 -10.89
CA GLN A 228 7.55 2.74 -11.08
C GLN A 228 7.24 4.24 -11.10
N ILE A 229 6.23 4.66 -11.88
CA ILE A 229 5.78 6.06 -11.91
C ILE A 229 5.39 6.52 -10.51
N ASN A 230 4.65 5.69 -9.77
CA ASN A 230 4.24 6.00 -8.41
C ASN A 230 5.42 6.19 -7.44
N ILE A 231 6.45 5.34 -7.54
CA ILE A 231 7.67 5.44 -6.74
C ILE A 231 8.46 6.69 -7.11
N TYR A 232 8.64 6.92 -8.41
CA TYR A 232 9.45 8.03 -8.90
C TYR A 232 8.83 9.39 -8.57
N GLU A 233 7.52 9.54 -8.77
CA GLU A 233 6.78 10.73 -8.37
C GLU A 233 6.93 11.03 -6.88
N ALA A 234 6.76 10.02 -6.01
CA ALA A 234 6.95 10.20 -4.57
C ALA A 234 8.40 10.58 -4.23
N GLY A 235 9.39 9.97 -4.90
CA GLY A 235 10.80 10.34 -4.75
C GLY A 235 11.07 11.80 -5.14
N ILE A 236 10.42 12.33 -6.18
CA ILE A 236 10.52 13.75 -6.56
C ILE A 236 9.93 14.64 -5.48
N THR A 237 8.77 14.28 -4.93
CA THR A 237 8.15 15.01 -3.83
C THR A 237 9.09 15.06 -2.61
N GLU A 238 9.69 13.93 -2.23
CA GLU A 238 10.69 13.86 -1.16
C GLU A 238 11.90 14.75 -1.43
N TYR A 239 12.44 14.69 -2.64
CA TYR A 239 13.58 15.49 -3.06
C TYR A 239 13.29 16.99 -2.92
N LYS A 240 12.12 17.42 -3.41
CA LYS A 240 11.67 18.83 -3.35
C LYS A 240 11.37 19.29 -1.92
N ARG A 241 10.82 18.41 -1.07
CA ARG A 241 10.49 18.71 0.33
C ARG A 241 11.67 18.52 1.30
N GLY A 242 12.88 18.31 0.79
CA GLY A 242 14.11 18.26 1.60
C GLY A 242 14.38 16.90 2.26
N LEU A 243 13.69 15.85 1.87
CA LEU A 243 13.92 14.47 2.33
C LEU A 243 14.78 13.67 1.32
N LYS A 244 15.85 14.31 0.83
CA LYS A 244 16.71 13.79 -0.24
C LYS A 244 17.32 12.42 0.05
N THR A 245 17.59 12.10 1.31
CA THR A 245 18.09 10.78 1.68
C THR A 245 17.08 9.67 1.35
N ASN A 246 15.78 9.90 1.58
CA ASN A 246 14.77 8.88 1.31
C ASN A 246 14.50 8.74 -0.20
N SER A 247 14.66 9.81 -0.99
CA SER A 247 14.52 9.73 -2.45
C SER A 247 15.60 8.89 -3.13
N ILE A 248 16.75 8.66 -2.49
CA ILE A 248 17.74 7.67 -2.95
C ILE A 248 17.13 6.27 -2.95
N CYS A 249 16.32 5.95 -1.94
CA CYS A 249 15.63 4.66 -1.86
C CYS A 249 14.60 4.53 -2.99
N ALA A 250 13.84 5.59 -3.28
CA ALA A 250 12.92 5.63 -4.42
C ALA A 250 13.64 5.40 -5.76
N PHE A 251 14.84 5.97 -5.92
CA PHE A 251 15.68 5.74 -7.10
C PHE A 251 16.09 4.27 -7.22
N GLU A 252 16.71 3.72 -6.18
CA GLU A 252 17.19 2.34 -6.18
C GLU A 252 16.05 1.32 -6.40
N LEU A 253 14.90 1.54 -5.76
CA LEU A 253 13.71 0.70 -5.96
C LEU A 253 13.26 0.68 -7.42
N ASN A 254 13.41 1.79 -8.16
CA ASN A 254 13.11 1.85 -9.58
C ASN A 254 14.19 1.15 -10.43
N GLU A 255 15.46 1.41 -10.13
CA GLU A 255 16.60 0.79 -10.83
C GLU A 255 16.57 -0.73 -10.74
N ASP A 256 16.25 -1.29 -9.56
CA ASP A 256 16.11 -2.74 -9.40
C ASP A 256 14.99 -3.30 -10.30
N VAL A 257 13.84 -2.65 -10.38
CA VAL A 257 12.74 -3.09 -11.28
C VAL A 257 13.14 -2.96 -12.75
N LEU A 258 13.97 -1.98 -13.13
CA LEU A 258 14.44 -1.84 -14.51
C LEU A 258 15.46 -2.91 -14.90
N ARG A 259 16.38 -3.26 -14.00
CA ARG A 259 17.44 -4.26 -14.25
C ARG A 259 16.97 -5.69 -14.05
N ASN A 260 16.08 -5.88 -13.09
CA ASN A 260 15.46 -7.14 -12.73
C ASN A 260 13.93 -7.05 -12.88
N PRO A 261 13.39 -6.90 -14.11
CA PRO A 261 11.95 -6.82 -14.33
C PRO A 261 11.18 -7.96 -13.67
N PRO A 262 10.31 -7.68 -12.69
CA PRO A 262 9.55 -8.72 -12.04
C PRO A 262 8.54 -9.28 -13.03
N ARG A 263 8.36 -10.60 -13.01
CA ARG A 263 7.31 -11.27 -13.76
C ARG A 263 5.99 -11.04 -13.04
N ALA A 264 5.04 -10.43 -13.72
CA ALA A 264 3.66 -10.33 -13.25
C ALA A 264 2.86 -11.52 -13.78
N GLN A 265 2.19 -12.23 -12.88
CA GLN A 265 1.38 -13.41 -13.21
C GLN A 265 0.12 -13.44 -12.36
N PHE A 266 -0.90 -14.15 -12.80
CA PHE A 266 -2.07 -14.45 -11.98
C PHE A 266 -2.02 -15.93 -11.61
N LYS A 267 -1.96 -16.21 -10.31
CA LYS A 267 -1.83 -17.58 -9.79
C LYS A 267 -3.09 -17.97 -9.02
N LYS A 268 -3.46 -19.25 -9.13
CA LYS A 268 -4.47 -19.84 -8.26
C LYS A 268 -3.91 -19.95 -6.84
N GLY A 269 -4.64 -19.45 -5.86
CA GLY A 269 -4.25 -19.55 -4.46
C GLY A 269 -4.86 -18.48 -3.57
N SER A 270 -4.81 -18.74 -2.29
CA SER A 270 -5.24 -17.81 -1.25
C SER A 270 -4.10 -16.89 -0.84
N VAL A 271 -4.45 -15.64 -0.56
CA VAL A 271 -3.55 -14.62 -0.08
C VAL A 271 -3.72 -14.51 1.42
N LEU A 272 -2.83 -15.17 2.16
CA LEU A 272 -2.85 -15.22 3.61
C LEU A 272 -1.51 -14.75 4.18
N PRO A 273 -1.48 -14.14 5.38
CA PRO A 273 -0.24 -13.87 6.09
C PRO A 273 0.51 -15.18 6.40
N GLU A 274 1.83 -15.20 6.20
CA GLU A 274 2.63 -16.38 6.52
C GLU A 274 2.72 -16.63 8.04
N ASN A 275 2.59 -17.90 8.44
CA ASN A 275 2.72 -18.37 9.82
C ASN A 275 1.69 -17.81 10.81
N VAL A 276 0.50 -17.44 10.33
CA VAL A 276 -0.60 -16.96 11.17
C VAL A 276 -1.81 -17.86 10.99
N SER A 277 -2.38 -18.35 12.09
CA SER A 277 -3.65 -19.06 12.13
C SER A 277 -4.68 -18.17 12.84
N ASP A 278 -5.77 -17.87 12.15
CA ASP A 278 -6.93 -17.12 12.63
C ASP A 278 -8.13 -17.65 11.84
N THR A 279 -9.22 -17.99 12.53
CA THR A 279 -10.44 -18.58 11.95
C THR A 279 -11.07 -17.68 10.90
N PHE A 280 -10.89 -16.35 10.99
CA PHE A 280 -11.36 -15.43 9.96
C PHE A 280 -10.65 -15.64 8.62
N TYR A 281 -9.35 -15.99 8.63
CA TYR A 281 -8.64 -16.23 7.37
C TYR A 281 -9.19 -17.44 6.64
N GLU A 282 -9.59 -18.47 7.39
CA GLU A 282 -10.22 -19.67 6.84
C GLU A 282 -11.60 -19.35 6.25
N SER A 283 -12.38 -18.46 6.88
CA SER A 283 -13.71 -18.10 6.41
C SER A 283 -13.72 -17.28 5.12
N VAL A 284 -12.63 -16.56 4.80
CA VAL A 284 -12.56 -15.68 3.62
C VAL A 284 -11.91 -16.31 2.39
N VAL A 285 -11.42 -17.55 2.48
CA VAL A 285 -10.83 -18.26 1.35
C VAL A 285 -11.91 -18.72 0.37
N SER A 286 -11.72 -18.42 -0.93
CA SER A 286 -12.55 -18.98 -2.00
C SER A 286 -11.80 -20.04 -2.81
N LYS A 287 -12.49 -21.14 -3.16
CA LYS A 287 -11.94 -22.17 -4.04
C LYS A 287 -11.69 -21.57 -5.43
N GLY A 288 -10.49 -21.78 -5.95
CA GLY A 288 -10.14 -21.28 -7.28
C GLY A 288 -9.86 -19.78 -7.35
N ASN A 289 -9.66 -19.09 -6.21
CA ASN A 289 -9.23 -17.70 -6.22
C ASN A 289 -7.99 -17.52 -7.10
N ILE A 290 -8.03 -16.51 -7.97
CA ILE A 290 -6.91 -16.10 -8.80
C ILE A 290 -6.48 -14.72 -8.33
N PHE A 291 -5.18 -14.55 -8.09
CA PHE A 291 -4.63 -13.31 -7.57
C PHE A 291 -3.35 -12.88 -8.31
N PRO A 292 -3.13 -11.57 -8.53
CA PRO A 292 -1.90 -11.06 -9.13
C PRO A 292 -0.70 -11.25 -8.22
N THR A 293 0.38 -11.76 -8.81
CA THR A 293 1.66 -12.05 -8.18
C THR A 293 2.78 -11.37 -8.95
N PHE A 294 3.78 -10.86 -8.24
CA PHE A 294 4.94 -10.16 -8.80
C PHE A 294 6.22 -10.77 -8.25
N SER A 295 7.16 -11.20 -9.10
CA SER A 295 8.41 -11.82 -8.65
C SER A 295 9.42 -10.79 -8.08
N LEU A 296 9.07 -10.14 -6.99
CA LEU A 296 9.90 -9.17 -6.27
C LEU A 296 10.70 -9.86 -5.15
N SER A 297 11.91 -9.38 -4.88
CA SER A 297 12.74 -9.90 -3.80
C SER A 297 12.24 -9.42 -2.43
N GLN A 298 12.51 -10.19 -1.35
CA GLN A 298 12.16 -9.77 0.01
C GLN A 298 12.90 -8.49 0.42
N ARG A 299 14.10 -8.24 -0.11
CA ARG A 299 14.85 -6.99 0.13
C ARG A 299 14.11 -5.80 -0.46
N TRP A 300 13.66 -5.92 -1.70
CA TRP A 300 12.88 -4.89 -2.38
C TRP A 300 11.57 -4.63 -1.64
N VAL A 301 10.80 -5.68 -1.32
CA VAL A 301 9.52 -5.54 -0.59
C VAL A 301 9.72 -4.89 0.77
N SER A 302 10.79 -5.28 1.50
CA SER A 302 11.12 -4.67 2.78
C SER A 302 11.47 -3.19 2.65
N LEU A 303 12.39 -2.85 1.74
CA LEU A 303 12.81 -1.48 1.48
C LEU A 303 11.62 -0.62 1.05
N TYR A 304 10.77 -1.13 0.18
CA TYR A 304 9.58 -0.43 -0.31
C TYR A 304 8.55 -0.16 0.80
N GLY A 305 8.40 -1.09 1.75
CA GLY A 305 7.58 -0.89 2.95
C GLY A 305 8.11 0.26 3.81
N THR A 306 9.38 0.18 4.22
CA THR A 306 10.01 1.17 5.13
C THR A 306 10.21 2.55 4.48
N TRP A 307 10.52 2.58 3.18
CA TRP A 307 10.58 3.82 2.39
C TRP A 307 9.22 4.52 2.40
N ASN A 308 8.12 3.78 2.21
CA ASN A 308 6.79 4.36 2.22
C ASN A 308 6.35 4.84 3.61
N MET A 309 6.77 4.14 4.68
CA MET A 309 6.56 4.64 6.05
C MET A 309 7.25 5.98 6.27
N THR A 310 8.49 6.10 5.79
CA THR A 310 9.26 7.35 5.90
C THR A 310 8.67 8.46 5.04
N PHE A 311 8.21 8.13 3.82
CA PHE A 311 7.48 9.07 2.95
C PHE A 311 6.26 9.63 3.66
N ILE A 312 5.41 8.76 4.21
CA ILE A 312 4.16 9.16 4.88
C ILE A 312 4.47 10.01 6.11
N LEU A 313 5.45 9.60 6.94
CA LEU A 313 5.84 10.35 8.13
C LEU A 313 6.34 11.76 7.83
N GLY A 314 7.14 11.90 6.76
CA GLY A 314 7.78 13.16 6.41
C GLY A 314 6.90 14.11 5.60
N ASN A 315 5.91 13.60 4.86
CA ASN A 315 5.21 14.37 3.83
C ASN A 315 3.69 14.43 3.99
N MET A 316 3.09 13.60 4.86
CA MET A 316 1.64 13.52 5.05
C MET A 316 1.27 13.90 6.49
N ASP A 317 0.04 14.37 6.71
CA ASP A 317 -0.47 14.68 8.06
C ASP A 317 -1.38 13.57 8.60
N GLU A 318 -2.16 12.92 7.74
CA GLU A 318 -3.16 11.89 8.04
C GLU A 318 -2.54 10.52 8.32
N LEU A 319 -1.56 10.51 9.23
CA LEU A 319 -0.83 9.32 9.63
C LEU A 319 -1.78 8.26 10.19
N ASP A 320 -2.85 8.67 10.89
CA ASP A 320 -3.84 7.75 11.46
C ASP A 320 -4.57 6.91 10.40
N LEU A 321 -4.65 7.38 9.16
CA LEU A 321 -5.26 6.66 8.04
C LEU A 321 -4.23 5.94 7.17
N LEU A 322 -3.12 6.62 6.87
CA LEU A 322 -2.19 6.16 5.84
C LEU A 322 -1.11 5.22 6.35
N PHE A 323 -0.71 5.31 7.63
CA PHE A 323 0.22 4.33 8.22
C PHE A 323 -0.38 2.93 8.38
N PRO A 324 -1.63 2.76 8.87
CA PRO A 324 -2.25 1.46 9.10
C PRO A 324 -2.12 0.46 7.94
N LYS A 325 -2.29 0.92 6.69
CA LYS A 325 -2.19 0.06 5.49
C LYS A 325 -0.85 -0.65 5.35
N LEU A 326 0.22 -0.09 5.92
CA LEU A 326 1.58 -0.64 5.85
C LEU A 326 1.84 -1.70 6.93
N PHE A 327 0.95 -1.82 7.90
CA PHE A 327 1.05 -2.75 9.02
C PHE A 327 -0.04 -3.83 9.00
N ILE A 328 -0.89 -3.92 7.98
CA ILE A 328 -1.86 -5.01 7.94
C ILE A 328 -1.13 -6.37 7.85
N PRO A 329 -1.52 -7.39 8.63
CA PRO A 329 -0.92 -8.73 8.61
C PRO A 329 -0.71 -9.31 7.21
N SER A 330 -1.72 -9.26 6.35
CA SER A 330 -1.67 -9.78 4.97
C SER A 330 -0.62 -9.12 4.10
N LEU A 331 -0.10 -7.94 4.48
CA LEU A 331 0.99 -7.24 3.82
C LEU A 331 2.35 -7.47 4.50
N ILE A 332 2.45 -7.19 5.81
CA ILE A 332 3.72 -7.28 6.56
C ILE A 332 4.24 -8.72 6.68
N ASN A 333 3.34 -9.70 6.58
CA ASN A 333 3.67 -11.12 6.51
C ASN A 333 3.42 -11.74 5.12
N ALA A 334 3.16 -10.95 4.08
CA ALA A 334 2.89 -11.47 2.75
C ALA A 334 4.05 -12.34 2.23
N LYS A 335 3.75 -13.43 1.53
CA LYS A 335 4.70 -13.99 0.55
C LYS A 335 5.14 -12.86 -0.38
N THR A 336 6.42 -12.80 -0.73
CA THR A 336 6.97 -11.70 -1.54
C THR A 336 6.19 -11.51 -2.83
N GLU A 337 5.76 -12.61 -3.44
CA GLU A 337 4.99 -12.60 -4.68
C GLU A 337 3.62 -11.94 -4.55
N ASN A 338 2.98 -12.00 -3.38
CA ASN A 338 1.65 -11.42 -3.13
C ASN A 338 1.72 -9.96 -2.67
N ALA A 339 2.87 -9.49 -2.18
CA ALA A 339 3.00 -8.21 -1.51
C ALA A 339 2.56 -7.02 -2.38
N GLY A 340 2.88 -7.04 -3.68
CA GLY A 340 2.48 -5.98 -4.62
C GLY A 340 0.96 -5.89 -4.78
N GLY A 341 0.28 -7.02 -4.92
CA GLY A 341 -1.18 -7.07 -5.09
C GLY A 341 -1.93 -6.67 -3.81
N VAL A 342 -1.54 -7.21 -2.66
CA VAL A 342 -2.15 -6.86 -1.35
C VAL A 342 -1.98 -5.37 -1.08
N ARG A 343 -0.80 -4.84 -1.36
CA ARG A 343 -0.51 -3.42 -1.17
C ARG A 343 -1.39 -2.54 -2.03
N LEU A 344 -1.61 -2.90 -3.30
CA LEU A 344 -2.46 -2.09 -4.17
C LEU A 344 -3.89 -1.98 -3.62
N ILE A 345 -4.47 -3.09 -3.18
CA ILE A 345 -5.83 -3.12 -2.62
C ILE A 345 -5.89 -2.30 -1.32
N SER A 346 -4.97 -2.53 -0.38
CA SER A 346 -4.94 -1.76 0.88
C SER A 346 -4.69 -0.26 0.66
N LEU A 347 -3.88 0.09 -0.34
CA LEU A 347 -3.64 1.48 -0.73
C LEU A 347 -4.92 2.10 -1.29
N TRP A 348 -5.63 1.41 -2.18
CA TRP A 348 -6.87 1.90 -2.77
C TRP A 348 -7.93 2.20 -1.70
N ILE A 349 -8.14 1.28 -0.75
CA ILE A 349 -9.08 1.51 0.37
C ILE A 349 -8.66 2.72 1.20
N SER A 350 -7.36 2.84 1.51
CA SER A 350 -6.85 3.92 2.37
C SER A 350 -6.89 5.28 1.69
N VAL A 351 -6.61 5.34 0.39
CA VAL A 351 -6.67 6.56 -0.42
C VAL A 351 -8.11 7.04 -0.56
N ASN A 352 -9.07 6.13 -0.77
CA ASN A 352 -10.49 6.46 -0.79
C ASN A 352 -10.98 6.98 0.56
N ASN A 353 -10.61 6.34 1.67
CA ASN A 353 -10.92 6.84 3.01
C ASN A 353 -10.35 8.24 3.25
N PHE A 354 -9.07 8.45 2.92
CA PHE A 354 -8.43 9.76 2.97
C PHE A 354 -9.19 10.80 2.11
N PHE A 355 -9.62 10.40 0.92
CA PHE A 355 -10.33 11.27 0.00
C PHE A 355 -11.72 11.66 0.53
N PHE A 356 -12.52 10.71 0.99
CA PHE A 356 -13.82 11.01 1.61
C PHE A 356 -13.68 11.91 2.84
N ARG A 357 -12.63 11.70 3.65
CA ARG A 357 -12.32 12.58 4.76
C ARG A 357 -12.09 14.04 4.32
N LYS A 358 -11.39 14.24 3.20
CA LYS A 358 -11.18 15.58 2.60
C LYS A 358 -12.49 16.16 2.07
N CYS A 359 -13.31 15.36 1.37
CA CYS A 359 -14.63 15.78 0.90
C CYS A 359 -15.53 16.25 2.05
N ASP A 360 -15.54 15.50 3.16
CA ASP A 360 -16.32 15.80 4.36
C ASP A 360 -15.68 16.90 5.23
N ARG A 361 -14.53 17.44 4.84
CA ARG A 361 -13.77 18.47 5.58
C ARG A 361 -13.49 18.08 7.03
N ILE A 362 -13.34 16.79 7.30
CA ILE A 362 -12.98 16.30 8.63
C ILE A 362 -11.54 16.74 8.91
N ARG A 363 -11.35 17.38 10.07
CA ARG A 363 -10.07 17.98 10.46
C ARG A 363 -8.93 16.95 10.38
N THR A 364 -7.85 17.34 9.72
CA THR A 364 -6.65 16.53 9.61
C THR A 364 -6.03 16.30 10.99
N VAL A 365 -5.59 15.07 11.22
CA VAL A 365 -4.80 14.75 12.40
C VAL A 365 -3.41 15.33 12.18
N GLN A 366 -2.90 16.12 13.11
CA GLN A 366 -1.50 16.55 13.02
C GLN A 366 -0.59 15.38 13.44
N GLY A 367 0.45 15.14 12.63
CA GLY A 367 1.50 14.18 12.95
C GLY A 367 2.27 14.54 14.24
N PRO A 368 3.20 13.68 14.68
CA PRO A 368 4.01 13.96 15.86
C PRO A 368 4.82 15.25 15.67
N ARG A 369 5.02 16.04 16.73
CA ARG A 369 5.74 17.33 16.69
C ARG A 369 7.15 17.27 16.07
N LYS A 370 7.78 16.10 16.08
CA LYS A 370 9.14 15.88 15.55
C LYS A 370 9.12 15.08 14.23
N LYS A 371 8.00 15.07 13.48
CA LYS A 371 7.82 14.20 12.31
C LYS A 371 8.95 14.32 11.28
N GLU A 372 9.45 15.53 11.02
CA GLU A 372 10.52 15.77 10.05
C GLU A 372 11.85 15.18 10.53
N VAL A 373 12.16 15.35 11.83
CA VAL A 373 13.37 14.80 12.44
C VAL A 373 13.32 13.28 12.48
N MET A 374 12.14 12.72 12.79
CA MET A 374 11.90 11.28 12.76
C MET A 374 12.06 10.73 11.35
N ALA A 375 11.46 11.38 10.35
CA ALA A 375 11.55 10.98 8.95
C ALA A 375 12.98 11.02 8.43
N ARG A 376 13.78 12.05 8.78
CA ARG A 376 15.21 12.10 8.41
C ARG A 376 16.01 10.96 9.03
N ALA A 377 15.80 10.68 10.32
CA ALA A 377 16.48 9.55 10.97
C ALA A 377 16.10 8.21 10.35
N TRP A 378 14.83 8.02 9.99
CA TRP A 378 14.37 6.83 9.29
C TRP A 378 14.94 6.75 7.87
N ALA A 379 15.05 7.88 7.16
CA ALA A 379 15.64 7.95 5.83
C ALA A 379 17.11 7.50 5.83
N GLU A 380 17.91 7.90 6.83
CA GLU A 380 19.30 7.44 6.96
C GLU A 380 19.39 5.93 7.19
N ILE A 381 18.45 5.35 7.94
CA ILE A 381 18.33 3.89 8.08
C ILE A 381 17.99 3.27 6.72
N ASN A 382 16.98 3.79 6.01
CA ASN A 382 16.59 3.26 4.71
C ASN A 382 17.73 3.32 3.68
N LYS A 383 18.56 4.37 3.70
CA LYS A 383 19.73 4.52 2.82
C LYS A 383 20.67 3.33 2.92
N LYS A 384 20.95 2.82 4.12
CA LYS A 384 21.74 1.60 4.34
C LYS A 384 21.12 0.40 3.60
N TYR A 385 19.80 0.25 3.64
CA TYR A 385 19.10 -0.85 2.98
C TYR A 385 19.00 -0.67 1.47
N ALA A 386 18.90 0.57 0.97
CA ALA A 386 19.02 0.87 -0.45
C ALA A 386 20.40 0.49 -0.99
N PHE A 387 21.47 0.83 -0.27
CA PHE A 387 22.82 0.46 -0.68
C PHE A 387 23.06 -1.07 -0.63
N ASP A 388 22.48 -1.79 0.33
CA ASP A 388 22.54 -3.27 0.33
C ASP A 388 21.75 -3.88 -0.82
N LEU A 389 20.58 -3.31 -1.18
CA LEU A 389 19.82 -3.73 -2.35
C LEU A 389 20.64 -3.53 -3.63
N ALA A 390 21.22 -2.35 -3.81
CA ALA A 390 22.03 -2.02 -4.98
C ALA A 390 23.22 -2.96 -5.15
N LYS A 391 23.97 -3.17 -4.07
CA LYS A 391 25.13 -4.05 -4.07
C LYS A 391 24.78 -5.49 -4.46
N ARG A 392 23.61 -5.98 -4.05
CA ARG A 392 23.24 -7.40 -4.19
C ARG A 392 22.44 -7.72 -5.44
N GLU A 393 21.48 -6.87 -5.78
CA GLU A 393 20.50 -7.14 -6.83
C GLU A 393 20.85 -6.39 -8.13
N THR A 394 21.33 -5.15 -8.04
CA THR A 394 21.73 -4.35 -9.23
C THR A 394 23.23 -4.37 -9.51
N ARG A 395 24.03 -4.96 -8.60
CA ARG A 395 25.49 -5.06 -8.62
C ARG A 395 26.20 -3.70 -8.71
N GLU A 396 25.57 -2.65 -8.17
CA GLU A 396 26.17 -1.32 -8.09
C GLU A 396 26.82 -1.07 -6.73
N ASP A 397 27.95 -0.36 -6.73
CA ASP A 397 28.48 0.22 -5.50
C ASP A 397 27.77 1.54 -5.15
N SER A 398 28.01 2.02 -3.94
CA SER A 398 27.36 3.23 -3.43
C SER A 398 27.74 4.50 -4.18
N ASN A 399 28.94 4.58 -4.77
CA ASN A 399 29.38 5.78 -5.48
C ASN A 399 28.68 5.87 -6.83
N VAL A 400 28.61 4.75 -7.57
CA VAL A 400 27.91 4.65 -8.85
C VAL A 400 26.41 4.95 -8.66
N LEU A 401 25.80 4.35 -7.64
CA LEU A 401 24.40 4.62 -7.31
C LEU A 401 24.14 6.11 -7.05
N MET A 402 25.00 6.76 -6.26
CA MET A 402 24.88 8.18 -5.95
C MET A 402 25.08 9.07 -7.18
N GLU A 403 26.00 8.71 -8.09
CA GLU A 403 26.20 9.42 -9.34
C GLU A 403 24.95 9.34 -10.23
N HIS A 404 24.40 8.14 -10.42
CA HIS A 404 23.16 7.93 -11.18
C HIS A 404 21.97 8.66 -10.57
N TYR A 405 21.82 8.58 -9.25
CA TYR A 405 20.81 9.32 -8.51
C TYR A 405 20.92 10.84 -8.75
N ASN A 406 22.11 11.41 -8.59
CA ASN A 406 22.34 12.85 -8.79
C ASN A 406 22.02 13.28 -10.22
N ARG A 407 22.41 12.46 -11.21
CA ARG A 407 22.08 12.68 -12.62
C ARG A 407 20.56 12.66 -12.84
N MET A 408 19.87 11.68 -12.28
CA MET A 408 18.42 11.50 -12.44
C MET A 408 17.62 12.61 -11.75
N PHE A 409 18.04 13.07 -10.57
CA PHE A 409 17.37 14.12 -9.80
C PHE A 409 17.87 15.54 -10.11
N SER A 410 18.82 15.70 -11.04
CA SER A 410 19.20 17.01 -11.61
C SER A 410 18.10 17.62 -12.49
N ARG A 411 17.27 16.77 -13.13
CA ARG A 411 16.14 17.17 -14.00
C ARG A 411 14.89 16.32 -13.72
N PRO A 412 14.37 16.36 -12.47
CA PRO A 412 13.40 15.37 -11.99
C PRO A 412 12.07 15.42 -12.77
N ILE A 413 11.57 16.61 -13.06
CA ILE A 413 10.29 16.79 -13.79
C ILE A 413 10.43 16.26 -15.23
N TYR A 414 11.50 16.61 -15.93
CA TYR A 414 11.75 16.14 -17.30
C TYR A 414 11.85 14.61 -17.36
N ASN A 415 12.52 14.01 -16.38
CA ASN A 415 12.66 12.55 -16.30
C ASN A 415 11.33 11.85 -15.95
N LEU A 416 10.48 12.48 -15.13
CA LEU A 416 9.12 11.98 -14.86
C LEU A 416 8.26 12.05 -16.13
N PHE A 417 8.32 13.14 -16.89
CA PHE A 417 7.62 13.26 -18.17
C PHE A 417 8.06 12.18 -19.17
N LYS A 418 9.34 11.82 -19.22
CA LYS A 418 9.81 10.69 -20.04
C LYS A 418 9.14 9.37 -19.67
N LEU A 419 8.99 9.08 -18.38
CA LEU A 419 8.30 7.88 -17.90
C LEU A 419 6.81 7.90 -18.27
N PHE A 420 6.13 9.05 -18.12
CA PHE A 420 4.74 9.20 -18.55
C PHE A 420 4.56 9.02 -20.06
N ILE A 421 5.43 9.61 -20.88
CA ILE A 421 5.38 9.43 -22.35
C ILE A 421 5.59 7.96 -22.71
N ALA A 422 6.53 7.27 -22.06
CA ALA A 422 6.73 5.83 -22.25
C ALA A 422 5.49 5.01 -21.83
N PHE A 423 4.75 5.45 -20.82
CA PHE A 423 3.48 4.84 -20.43
C PHE A 423 2.37 5.06 -21.49
N PHE A 424 2.23 6.25 -22.08
CA PHE A 424 1.16 6.50 -23.06
C PHE A 424 1.46 5.99 -24.48
N ARG A 425 2.73 5.80 -24.84
CA ARG A 425 3.17 5.17 -26.11
C ARG A 425 3.13 3.66 -26.05
#